data_AF-A1VVQ7-F1
#
_entry.id   AF-A1VVQ7-F1
#
_cell.length_a   1.000
_cell.length_b   1.000
_cell.length_c   1.000
_cell.angle_alpha   90.00
_cell.angle_beta   90.00
_cell.angle_gamma   90.00
#
_symmetry.space_group_name_H-M   'P 1'
#
loop_
_entity.id
_entity.type
_entity.pdbx_description
1 polymer ?
#
loop_
_entity_poly.entity_id
_entity_poly.type
_entity_poly.pdbx_seq_one_letter_code
_entity_poly.pdbx_strand_id
1 'polypeptide(L)'
;MSNDKGFDAWYRDADMPEQRNGKWFDLETGLSFEDSYFNDVASPSTRTKMSSTAITARAAASKFGGKALTGTKKQKEWGEKIRSELVQKLTPAQAEILVRYYPTAKFWIENRATPNLGAAAEEAHALIMQGHQLLLQADAELVCEGRYIKSFGRYHEIMAERSKVRDRLHQILVLPKH
;
A
#
# COMPACT_ATOMS: atom_id res chain seq x y z
N MET A 1 5.05 11.08 36.72
CA MET A 1 4.50 12.40 36.35
C MET A 1 5.65 13.15 35.68
N SER A 2 5.74 13.34 34.36
CA SER A 2 4.71 13.62 33.37
C SER A 2 5.26 13.27 31.98
N ASN A 3 4.82 12.16 31.36
CA ASN A 3 5.08 11.85 29.95
C ASN A 3 3.81 12.01 29.08
N ASP A 4 2.64 12.14 29.71
CA ASP A 4 1.35 12.17 29.03
C ASP A 4 1.18 13.41 28.14
N LYS A 5 1.62 14.59 28.58
CA LYS A 5 1.42 15.83 27.80
C LYS A 5 2.19 15.87 26.48
N GLY A 6 3.40 15.30 26.44
CA GLY A 6 4.21 15.23 25.22
C GLY A 6 3.67 14.18 24.25
N PHE A 7 3.27 13.03 24.79
CA PHE A 7 2.65 11.98 24.01
C PHE A 7 1.29 12.40 23.44
N ASP A 8 0.42 13.03 24.22
CA ASP A 8 -0.91 13.50 23.78
C ASP A 8 -0.82 14.57 22.68
N ALA A 9 0.21 15.42 22.73
CA ALA A 9 0.50 16.39 21.68
C ALA A 9 0.96 15.68 20.39
N TRP A 10 1.95 14.79 20.51
CA TRP A 10 2.44 14.01 19.38
C TRP A 10 1.36 13.13 18.75
N TYR A 11 0.56 12.45 19.56
CA TYR A 11 -0.47 11.51 19.13
C TYR A 11 -1.62 12.21 18.39
N ARG A 12 -1.99 13.42 18.85
CA ARG A 12 -2.96 14.30 18.18
C ARG A 12 -2.43 14.89 16.87
N ASP A 13 -1.11 15.02 16.75
CA ASP A 13 -0.45 15.56 15.56
C ASP A 13 0.07 14.47 14.61
N ALA A 14 0.08 13.21 15.03
CA ALA A 14 0.41 12.07 14.19
C ALA A 14 -0.77 11.77 13.25
N ASP A 15 -0.48 11.67 11.95
CA ASP A 15 -1.50 11.32 10.97
C ASP A 15 -1.84 9.81 11.05
N MET A 16 -0.87 8.97 11.43
CA MET A 16 -1.06 7.52 11.62
C MET A 16 -0.24 6.95 12.78
N PRO A 17 -0.66 7.17 14.05
CA PRO A 17 0.02 6.58 15.18
C PRO A 17 -0.20 5.06 15.21
N GLU A 18 0.87 4.28 15.14
CA GLU A 18 0.87 2.82 15.27
C GLU A 18 1.94 2.39 16.27
N GLN A 19 1.62 1.41 17.12
CA GLN A 19 2.58 0.82 18.04
C GLN A 19 3.28 -0.38 17.39
N ARG A 20 4.61 -0.35 17.33
CA ARG A 20 5.45 -1.46 16.85
C ARG A 20 6.54 -1.75 17.87
N ASN A 21 6.60 -2.99 18.35
CA ASN A 21 7.59 -3.44 19.34
C ASN A 21 7.67 -2.52 20.57
N GLY A 22 6.52 -2.07 21.07
CA GLY A 22 6.43 -1.18 22.24
C GLY A 22 6.69 0.30 21.96
N LYS A 23 7.10 0.68 20.75
CA LYS A 23 7.37 2.07 20.35
C LYS A 23 6.26 2.61 19.47
N TRP A 24 5.93 3.89 19.64
CA TRP A 24 4.94 4.57 18.82
C TRP A 24 5.59 5.24 17.61
N PHE A 25 5.03 4.98 16.43
CA PHE A 25 5.46 5.55 15.16
C PHE A 25 4.30 6.25 14.47
N ASP A 26 4.57 7.40 13.88
CA ASP A 26 3.68 7.94 12.87
C ASP A 26 4.06 7.33 11.52
N LEU A 27 3.27 6.38 11.03
CA LEU A 27 3.55 5.69 9.77
C LEU A 27 3.57 6.62 8.56
N GLU A 28 2.94 7.80 8.67
CA GLU A 28 2.91 8.80 7.61
C GLU A 28 4.26 9.49 7.41
N THR A 29 4.98 9.74 8.52
CA THR A 29 6.26 10.47 8.53
C THR A 29 7.46 9.59 8.82
N GLY A 30 7.24 8.37 9.32
CA GLY A 30 8.29 7.47 9.81
C GLY A 30 8.92 7.91 11.13
N LEU A 31 8.44 9.01 11.72
CA LEU A 31 8.97 9.55 12.96
C LEU A 31 8.38 8.80 14.14
N SER A 32 9.25 8.28 15.01
CA SER A 32 8.82 7.75 16.29
C SER A 32 8.50 8.89 17.28
N PHE A 33 7.66 8.60 18.26
CA PHE A 33 7.44 9.51 19.39
C PHE A 33 8.77 9.85 20.07
N GLU A 34 9.60 8.84 20.31
CA GLU A 34 10.89 8.95 20.99
C GLU A 34 11.89 9.84 20.21
N ASP A 35 12.03 9.65 18.89
CA ASP A 35 12.95 10.45 18.06
C ASP A 35 12.52 11.93 17.98
N SER A 36 11.20 12.17 17.98
CA SER A 36 10.64 13.53 17.93
C SER A 36 10.73 14.28 19.27
N TYR A 37 11.01 13.57 20.37
CA TYR A 37 11.03 14.11 21.72
C TYR A 37 12.45 14.39 22.24
N PHE A 38 13.47 13.66 21.78
CA PHE A 38 14.84 13.74 22.32
C PHE A 38 15.89 14.42 21.44
N ASN A 39 15.61 14.72 20.16
CA ASN A 39 16.49 15.56 19.33
C ASN A 39 16.09 17.03 19.45
N ASP A 40 16.69 17.67 20.45
CA ASP A 40 16.52 19.05 20.90
C ASP A 40 16.74 20.11 19.78
N VAL A 41 16.16 21.31 19.96
CA VAL A 41 16.49 22.57 19.25
C VAL A 41 15.99 22.77 17.79
N ALA A 42 14.68 22.78 17.52
CA ALA A 42 14.01 23.74 16.62
C ALA A 42 12.58 23.32 16.26
N SER A 43 11.61 24.07 16.79
CA SER A 43 10.20 24.06 16.44
C SER A 43 9.42 22.77 16.76
N PRO A 44 8.13 22.86 17.15
CA PRO A 44 7.22 21.75 16.91
C PRO A 44 7.42 21.37 15.44
N SER A 45 7.81 20.11 15.16
CA SER A 45 8.00 19.69 13.78
C SER A 45 6.75 20.18 13.05
N THR A 46 6.94 21.03 12.04
CA THR A 46 5.85 21.57 11.23
C THR A 46 5.38 20.40 10.36
N ARG A 47 4.90 19.33 11.02
CA ARG A 47 4.08 18.27 10.46
C ARG A 47 2.93 18.99 9.84
N THR A 48 3.10 19.25 8.56
CA THR A 48 2.10 19.97 7.81
C THR A 48 1.00 18.94 7.67
N LYS A 49 -0.03 19.04 8.50
CA LYS A 49 -1.15 18.09 8.52
C LYS A 49 -1.72 17.92 7.12
N MET A 50 -2.16 16.71 6.79
CA MET A 50 -2.93 16.51 5.57
C MET A 50 -4.19 17.38 5.60
N SER A 51 -4.64 17.81 4.42
CA SER A 51 -5.96 18.44 4.30
C SER A 51 -7.08 17.51 4.84
N SER A 52 -8.11 18.10 5.43
CA SER A 52 -9.30 17.37 5.91
C SER A 52 -9.95 16.53 4.79
N THR A 53 -9.91 17.04 3.55
CA THR A 53 -10.37 16.32 2.36
C THR A 53 -9.61 15.02 2.13
N ALA A 54 -8.29 15.02 2.27
CA ALA A 54 -7.48 13.81 2.11
C ALA A 54 -7.76 12.79 3.22
N ILE A 55 -8.06 13.25 4.43
CA ILE A 55 -8.45 12.39 5.56
C ILE A 55 -9.81 11.72 5.28
N THR A 56 -10.81 12.47 4.81
CA THR A 56 -12.12 11.90 4.44
C THR A 56 -12.03 10.93 3.27
N ALA A 57 -11.22 11.27 2.26
CA ALA A 57 -10.96 10.40 1.12
C ALA A 57 -10.33 9.06 1.54
N ARG A 58 -9.40 9.10 2.50
CA ARG A 58 -8.81 7.91 3.11
C ARG A 58 -9.85 7.08 3.85
N ALA A 59 -10.72 7.70 4.65
CA ALA A 59 -11.77 7.00 5.39
C ALA A 59 -12.72 6.22 4.46
N ALA A 60 -12.96 6.72 3.24
CA ALA A 60 -13.72 6.00 2.22
C ALA A 60 -12.97 4.74 1.74
N ALA A 61 -11.66 4.83 1.50
CA ALA A 61 -10.84 3.70 1.07
C ALA A 61 -10.60 2.66 2.18
N SER A 62 -10.56 3.08 3.45
CA SER A 62 -10.37 2.18 4.58
C SER A 62 -11.53 1.18 4.77
N LYS A 63 -12.73 1.51 4.28
CA LYS A 63 -13.88 0.56 4.26
C LYS A 63 -13.59 -0.69 3.42
N PHE A 64 -12.68 -0.59 2.46
CA PHE A 64 -12.26 -1.68 1.58
C PHE A 64 -10.89 -2.24 1.99
N GLY A 65 -10.44 -1.99 3.22
CA GLY A 65 -9.14 -2.45 3.73
C GLY A 65 -7.94 -1.64 3.25
N GLY A 66 -8.17 -0.48 2.65
CA GLY A 66 -7.12 0.41 2.14
C GLY A 66 -6.30 1.07 3.25
N LYS A 67 -4.98 1.04 3.11
CA LYS A 67 -4.03 1.77 3.97
C LYS A 67 -3.76 3.17 3.41
N ALA A 68 -3.03 3.99 4.17
CA ALA A 68 -2.55 5.27 3.65
C ALA A 68 -1.62 5.08 2.45
N LEU A 69 -1.71 6.03 1.52
CA LEU A 69 -0.82 6.05 0.37
C LEU A 69 0.60 6.43 0.77
N THR A 70 1.58 5.82 0.12
CA THR A 70 2.99 6.21 0.20
C THR A 70 3.33 7.21 -0.91
N GLY A 71 4.29 8.10 -0.65
CA GLY A 71 4.73 9.15 -1.58
C GLY A 71 4.98 10.48 -0.88
N THR A 72 5.33 11.51 -1.65
CA THR A 72 5.47 12.88 -1.10
C THR A 72 4.12 13.38 -0.58
N LYS A 73 4.12 14.32 0.37
CA LYS A 73 2.88 14.87 0.92
C LYS A 73 1.88 15.32 -0.16
N LYS A 74 2.34 16.13 -1.13
CA LYS A 74 1.51 16.61 -2.23
C LYS A 74 0.93 15.47 -3.07
N GLN A 75 1.72 14.43 -3.32
CA GLN A 75 1.24 13.25 -4.04
C GLN A 75 0.20 12.50 -3.23
N LYS A 76 0.38 12.32 -1.91
CA LYS A 76 -0.59 11.65 -1.05
C LYS A 76 -1.91 12.40 -1.04
N GLU A 77 -1.91 13.71 -0.84
CA GLU A 77 -3.15 14.51 -0.84
C GLU A 77 -3.90 14.40 -2.17
N TRP A 78 -3.20 14.51 -3.30
CA TRP A 78 -3.82 14.41 -4.61
C TRP A 78 -4.25 12.98 -4.95
N GLY A 79 -3.40 12.00 -4.64
CA GLY A 79 -3.64 10.58 -4.87
C GLY A 79 -4.81 10.05 -4.05
N GLU A 80 -4.96 10.50 -2.79
CA GLU A 80 -6.11 10.14 -1.94
C GLU A 80 -7.41 10.67 -2.52
N LYS A 81 -7.42 11.92 -3.02
CA LYS A 81 -8.58 12.50 -3.70
C LYS A 81 -8.97 11.65 -4.92
N ILE A 82 -8.02 11.39 -5.82
CA ILE A 82 -8.25 10.55 -7.01
C ILE A 82 -8.73 9.16 -6.62
N ARG A 83 -8.10 8.54 -5.62
CA ARG A 83 -8.47 7.22 -5.11
C ARG A 83 -9.92 7.18 -4.65
N SER A 84 -10.36 8.17 -3.88
CA SER A 84 -11.76 8.23 -3.41
C SER A 84 -12.76 8.39 -4.55
N GLU A 85 -12.43 9.20 -5.57
CA GLU A 85 -13.28 9.40 -6.75
C GLU A 85 -13.38 8.14 -7.61
N LEU A 86 -12.28 7.41 -7.77
CA LEU A 86 -12.26 6.15 -8.53
C LEU A 86 -12.97 5.03 -7.78
N VAL A 87 -12.71 4.86 -6.49
CA VAL A 87 -13.33 3.82 -5.65
C VAL A 87 -14.86 3.89 -5.69
N GLN A 88 -15.44 5.09 -5.75
CA GLN A 88 -16.90 5.26 -5.88
C GLN A 88 -17.49 4.71 -7.19
N LYS A 89 -16.68 4.56 -8.24
CA LYS A 89 -17.10 4.09 -9.57
C LYS A 89 -16.88 2.59 -9.77
N LEU A 90 -16.28 1.93 -8.79
CA LEU A 90 -15.88 0.52 -8.87
C LEU A 90 -16.87 -0.38 -8.13
N THR A 91 -16.89 -1.65 -8.48
CA THR A 91 -17.55 -2.66 -7.64
C THR A 91 -16.79 -2.79 -6.32
N PRO A 92 -17.44 -3.25 -5.22
CA PRO A 92 -16.76 -3.47 -3.94
C PRO A 92 -15.52 -4.38 -4.07
N ALA A 93 -15.62 -5.46 -4.87
CA ALA A 93 -14.52 -6.38 -5.10
C ALA A 93 -13.33 -5.70 -5.82
N GLN A 94 -13.60 -4.89 -6.85
CA GLN A 94 -12.56 -4.12 -7.56
C GLN A 94 -11.89 -3.10 -6.64
N ALA A 95 -12.69 -2.41 -5.81
CA ALA A 95 -12.19 -1.45 -4.85
C ALA A 95 -11.26 -2.12 -3.83
N GLU A 96 -11.66 -3.26 -3.25
CA GLU A 96 -10.83 -4.03 -2.31
C GLU A 96 -9.49 -4.44 -2.92
N ILE A 97 -9.49 -4.98 -4.14
CA ILE A 97 -8.27 -5.34 -4.85
C ILE A 97 -7.37 -4.10 -5.00
N LEU A 98 -7.90 -3.01 -5.55
CA LEU A 98 -7.08 -1.84 -5.86
C LEU A 98 -6.50 -1.17 -4.61
N VAL A 99 -7.31 -0.96 -3.57
CA VAL A 99 -6.81 -0.27 -2.36
C VAL A 99 -5.83 -1.12 -1.55
N ARG A 100 -5.92 -2.45 -1.66
CA ARG A 100 -5.04 -3.38 -0.94
C ARG A 100 -3.68 -3.53 -1.62
N TYR A 101 -3.67 -3.67 -2.94
CA TYR A 101 -2.46 -4.00 -3.69
C TYR A 101 -1.71 -2.78 -4.24
N TYR A 102 -2.34 -1.60 -4.30
CA TYR A 102 -1.72 -0.39 -4.84
C TYR A 102 -1.64 0.75 -3.81
N PRO A 103 -0.75 0.63 -2.80
CA PRO A 103 -0.64 1.60 -1.71
C PRO A 103 0.20 2.84 -2.08
N THR A 104 0.51 3.10 -3.35
CA THR A 104 1.36 4.24 -3.75
C THR A 104 0.53 5.35 -4.37
N ALA A 105 0.76 6.60 -3.96
CA ALA A 105 0.07 7.75 -4.55
C ALA A 105 0.33 7.89 -6.06
N LYS A 106 1.54 7.53 -6.49
CA LYS A 106 1.94 7.54 -7.90
C LYS A 106 0.99 6.72 -8.79
N PHE A 107 0.65 5.50 -8.36
CA PHE A 107 -0.26 4.63 -9.12
C PHE A 107 -1.60 5.32 -9.43
N TRP A 108 -2.24 5.87 -8.40
CA TRP A 108 -3.54 6.53 -8.53
C TRP A 108 -3.46 7.78 -9.42
N ILE A 109 -2.40 8.57 -9.26
CA ILE A 109 -2.16 9.76 -10.08
C ILE A 109 -1.98 9.39 -11.56
N GLU A 110 -1.17 8.37 -11.85
CA GLU A 110 -0.89 7.94 -13.22
C GLU A 110 -2.10 7.28 -13.88
N ASN A 111 -2.94 6.58 -13.11
CA ASN A 111 -4.11 5.85 -13.61
C ASN A 111 -5.44 6.61 -13.48
N ARG A 112 -5.41 7.90 -13.13
CA ARG A 112 -6.62 8.70 -12.90
C ARG A 112 -7.59 8.78 -14.09
N ALA A 113 -7.06 8.62 -15.30
CA ALA A 113 -7.80 8.68 -16.55
C ALA A 113 -7.93 7.31 -17.23
N THR A 114 -7.45 6.24 -16.59
CA THR A 114 -7.46 4.90 -17.19
C THR A 114 -8.90 4.38 -17.26
N PRO A 115 -9.45 4.17 -18.48
CA PRO A 115 -10.76 3.56 -18.61
C PRO A 115 -10.72 2.12 -18.10
N ASN A 116 -11.80 1.67 -17.47
CA ASN A 116 -11.94 0.28 -17.00
C ASN A 116 -10.85 -0.20 -16.02
N LEU A 117 -10.28 0.71 -15.21
CA LEU A 117 -9.27 0.37 -14.20
C LEU A 117 -9.68 -0.80 -13.29
N GLY A 118 -10.97 -0.91 -12.96
CA GLY A 118 -11.52 -2.03 -12.16
C GLY A 118 -11.36 -3.39 -12.83
N ALA A 119 -11.71 -3.50 -14.11
CA ALA A 119 -11.60 -4.76 -14.86
C ALA A 119 -10.13 -5.19 -15.03
N ALA A 120 -9.24 -4.24 -15.30
CA ALA A 120 -7.80 -4.51 -15.36
C ALA A 120 -7.25 -5.00 -14.01
N ALA A 121 -7.76 -4.46 -12.89
CA ALA A 121 -7.37 -4.91 -11.56
C ALA A 121 -7.86 -6.33 -11.24
N GLU A 122 -9.08 -6.69 -11.66
CA GLU A 122 -9.63 -8.04 -11.51
C GLU A 122 -8.81 -9.08 -12.30
N GLU A 123 -8.50 -8.80 -13.56
CA GLU A 123 -7.68 -9.68 -14.39
C GLU A 123 -6.30 -9.91 -13.76
N ALA A 124 -5.66 -8.84 -13.32
CA ALA A 124 -4.39 -8.91 -12.61
C ALA A 124 -4.47 -9.73 -11.32
N HIS A 125 -5.51 -9.53 -10.52
CA HIS A 125 -5.69 -10.27 -9.28
C HIS A 125 -5.91 -11.77 -9.55
N ALA A 126 -6.68 -12.12 -10.57
CA ALA A 126 -6.86 -13.51 -10.98
C ALA A 126 -5.53 -14.19 -11.35
N LEU A 127 -4.66 -13.50 -12.10
CA LEU A 127 -3.33 -13.99 -12.45
C LEU A 127 -2.43 -14.19 -11.23
N ILE A 128 -2.46 -13.26 -10.27
CA ILE A 128 -1.71 -13.37 -9.02
C ILE A 128 -2.17 -14.59 -8.22
N MET A 129 -3.49 -14.79 -8.09
CA MET A 129 -4.06 -15.93 -7.37
C MET A 129 -3.75 -17.26 -8.05
N GLN A 130 -3.78 -17.31 -9.38
CA GLN A 130 -3.36 -18.48 -10.14
C GLN A 130 -1.88 -18.80 -9.92
N GLY A 131 -1.00 -17.80 -9.95
CA GLY A 131 0.43 -17.98 -9.66
C GLY A 131 0.68 -18.48 -8.24
N HIS A 132 -0.10 -18.02 -7.25
CA HIS A 132 -0.01 -18.50 -5.88
C HIS A 132 -0.48 -19.96 -5.74
N GLN A 133 -1.53 -20.35 -6.45
CA GLN A 133 -2.00 -21.74 -6.46
C GLN A 133 -0.93 -22.69 -7.04
N LEU A 134 -0.26 -22.28 -8.12
CA LEU A 134 0.84 -23.05 -8.71
C LEU A 134 2.03 -23.20 -7.74
N LEU A 135 2.34 -22.17 -6.95
CA LEU A 135 3.36 -22.25 -5.88
C LEU A 135 2.98 -23.31 -4.85
N LEU A 136 1.75 -23.27 -4.33
CA LEU A 136 1.29 -24.23 -3.33
C LEU A 136 1.31 -25.67 -3.86
N GLN A 137 0.93 -25.87 -5.12
CA GLN A 137 1.02 -27.19 -5.78
C GLN A 137 2.48 -27.65 -5.89
N ALA A 138 3.40 -26.78 -6.32
CA ALA A 138 4.81 -27.11 -6.41
C ALA A 138 5.41 -27.46 -5.03
N ASP A 139 5.06 -26.72 -3.99
CA ASP A 139 5.51 -26.99 -2.62
C ASP A 139 4.95 -28.32 -2.10
N ALA A 140 3.67 -28.62 -2.35
CA ALA A 140 3.06 -29.90 -1.96
C ALA A 140 3.75 -31.10 -2.65
N GLU A 141 4.04 -31.00 -3.94
CA GLU A 141 4.78 -32.02 -4.69
C GLU A 141 6.20 -32.25 -4.10
N LEU A 142 6.92 -31.17 -3.77
CA LEU A 142 8.26 -31.25 -3.18
C LEU A 142 8.26 -31.92 -1.80
N VAL A 143 7.22 -31.67 -0.99
CA VAL A 143 7.04 -32.31 0.32
C VAL A 143 6.74 -33.81 0.16
N CYS A 144 5.87 -34.18 -0.79
CA CYS A 144 5.54 -35.58 -1.06
C CYS A 144 6.73 -36.39 -1.60
N GLU A 145 7.64 -35.77 -2.35
CA GLU A 145 8.81 -36.46 -2.91
C GLU A 145 10.04 -36.50 -1.99
N GLY A 146 10.02 -35.83 -0.82
CA GLY A 146 11.17 -35.78 0.10
C GLY A 146 12.41 -35.09 -0.48
N ARG A 147 12.26 -34.27 -1.54
CA ARG A 147 13.37 -33.64 -2.26
C ARG A 147 13.51 -32.16 -1.91
N TYR A 148 14.18 -31.87 -0.80
CA TYR A 148 14.38 -30.48 -0.33
C TYR A 148 15.46 -29.69 -1.12
N ILE A 149 16.31 -30.36 -1.92
CA ILE A 149 17.54 -29.76 -2.49
C ILE A 149 17.43 -29.42 -3.99
N LYS A 150 16.44 -29.94 -4.73
CA LYS A 150 16.22 -29.59 -6.17
C LYS A 150 15.33 -28.36 -6.39
N SER A 151 14.88 -27.73 -5.31
CA SER A 151 13.86 -26.67 -5.24
C SER A 151 14.29 -25.30 -5.78
N PHE A 152 15.59 -25.03 -5.91
CA PHE A 152 16.09 -23.73 -6.39
C PHE A 152 15.72 -23.43 -7.87
N GLY A 153 15.75 -24.44 -8.74
CA GLY A 153 15.44 -24.26 -10.17
C GLY A 153 13.97 -23.88 -10.42
N ARG A 154 13.05 -24.61 -9.78
CA ARG A 154 11.60 -24.36 -9.91
C ARG A 154 11.18 -23.05 -9.22
N TYR A 155 11.83 -22.69 -8.12
CA TYR A 155 11.64 -21.39 -7.48
C TYR A 155 11.99 -20.23 -8.43
N HIS A 156 13.10 -20.32 -9.18
CA HIS A 156 13.47 -19.31 -10.16
C HIS A 156 12.50 -19.22 -11.34
N GLU A 157 11.99 -20.34 -11.85
CA GLU A 157 10.97 -20.34 -12.90
C GLU A 157 9.67 -19.68 -12.43
N ILE A 158 9.23 -19.97 -11.21
CA ILE A 158 8.01 -19.38 -10.67
C ILE A 158 8.21 -17.90 -10.37
N MET A 159 9.37 -17.50 -9.84
CA MET A 159 9.70 -16.08 -9.65
C MET A 159 9.82 -15.34 -10.98
N ALA A 160 10.30 -16.01 -12.05
CA ALA A 160 10.31 -15.47 -13.39
C ALA A 160 8.89 -15.28 -13.94
N GLU A 161 7.98 -16.24 -13.74
CA GLU A 161 6.56 -16.08 -14.09
C GLU A 161 5.88 -14.96 -13.29
N ARG A 162 6.15 -14.86 -11.98
CA ARG A 162 5.68 -13.72 -11.17
C ARG A 162 6.22 -12.39 -11.69
N SER A 163 7.48 -12.34 -12.14
CA SER A 163 8.03 -11.16 -12.80
C SER A 163 7.30 -10.85 -14.09
N LYS A 164 7.07 -11.83 -14.97
CA LYS A 164 6.34 -11.63 -16.24
C LYS A 164 4.92 -11.12 -16.00
N VAL A 165 4.22 -11.67 -15.01
CA VAL A 165 2.87 -11.20 -14.62
C VAL A 165 2.95 -9.76 -14.13
N ARG A 166 3.91 -9.43 -13.26
CA ARG A 166 4.15 -8.05 -12.78
C ARG A 166 4.50 -7.10 -13.93
N ASP A 167 5.31 -7.53 -14.89
CA ASP A 167 5.76 -6.71 -16.01
C ASP A 167 4.61 -6.48 -17.01
N ARG A 168 3.78 -7.50 -17.24
CA ARG A 168 2.54 -7.40 -18.04
C ARG A 168 1.49 -6.52 -17.34
N LEU A 169 1.40 -6.61 -16.01
CA LEU A 169 0.65 -5.69 -15.17
C LEU A 169 1.13 -4.25 -15.33
N HIS A 170 2.44 -4.03 -15.30
CA HIS A 170 3.02 -2.72 -15.58
C HIS A 170 2.71 -2.24 -17.00
N GLN A 171 2.72 -3.11 -18.00
CA GLN A 171 2.35 -2.73 -19.37
C GLN A 171 0.86 -2.40 -19.54
N ILE A 172 -0.03 -3.13 -18.85
CA ILE A 172 -1.48 -2.89 -18.87
C ILE A 172 -1.83 -1.63 -18.08
N LEU A 173 -1.13 -1.34 -16.97
CA LEU A 173 -1.38 -0.17 -16.11
C LEU A 173 -0.55 1.05 -16.50
N VAL A 174 0.42 0.89 -17.41
CA VAL A 174 1.12 1.97 -18.11
C VAL A 174 0.69 1.91 -19.56
N LEU A 175 -0.60 2.14 -19.83
CA LEU A 175 -1.06 2.34 -21.20
C LEU A 175 -0.32 3.54 -21.82
N PRO A 176 -0.09 3.53 -23.15
CA PRO A 176 0.54 4.64 -23.83
C PRO A 176 -0.29 5.91 -23.58
N LYS A 177 0.39 6.99 -23.20
CA LYS A 177 -0.20 8.32 -23.13
C LYS A 177 -0.71 8.68 -24.53
N HIS A 178 -2.03 8.66 -24.72
CA HIS A 178 -2.69 9.31 -25.85
C HIS A 178 -3.03 10.75 -25.47
#